data_AF-A0A9E5MUC7-F1
#
_entry.id   AF-A0A9E5MUC7-F1
#
_cell.length_a   1.000
_cell.length_b   1.000
_cell.length_c   1.000
_cell.angle_alpha   90.00
_cell.angle_beta   90.00
_cell.angle_gamma   90.00
#
_symmetry.space_group_name_H-M   'P 1'
#
loop_
_entity.id
_entity.type
_entity.pdbx_description
1 polymer ?
#
loop_
_entity_poly.entity_id
_entity_poly.type
_entity_poly.pdbx_seq_one_letter_code
_entity_poly.pdbx_strand_id
1 'polypeptide(L)'
;MAWEGSRALLVEVQALVAAGSASYPKRLAAGIDQARLNLLLAILQRHGQVELGTDDVFVNMVGGMRVADTSADLPVILSIISSWKDQRARQQLVSFGEVGLAGEVRP
;
A
#
# COMPACT_ATOMS: atom_id res chain seq x y z
N MET A 1 5.03 8.96 5.69
CA MET A 1 4.68 10.30 6.20
C MET A 1 3.76 10.95 5.18
N ALA A 2 2.79 11.76 5.60
CA ALA A 2 1.95 12.52 4.68
C ALA A 2 2.11 14.02 4.97
N TRP A 3 2.02 14.86 3.93
CA TRP A 3 2.11 16.31 4.08
C TRP A 3 0.72 16.94 4.02
N GLU A 4 0.32 17.65 5.08
CA GLU A 4 -0.84 18.53 5.07
C GLU A 4 -0.34 19.98 5.15
N GLY A 5 -0.21 20.63 3.99
CA GLY A 5 0.45 21.93 3.88
C GLY A 5 1.93 21.83 4.26
N SER A 6 2.33 22.45 5.39
CA SER A 6 3.71 22.42 5.90
C SER A 6 3.94 21.43 7.05
N ARG A 7 2.91 20.68 7.46
CA ARG A 7 3.00 19.74 8.60
C ARG A 7 3.22 18.31 8.10
N ALA A 8 4.28 17.68 8.59
CA ALA A 8 4.49 16.25 8.44
C ALA A 8 3.60 15.50 9.45
N LEU A 9 2.76 14.62 8.95
CA LEU A 9 1.90 13.76 9.75
C LEU A 9 2.36 12.30 9.64
N LEU A 10 2.42 11.64 10.79
CA LEU A 10 2.53 10.19 10.84
C LEU A 10 1.13 9.61 10.67
N VAL A 11 0.97 8.81 9.62
CA VAL A 11 -0.27 8.12 9.30
C VAL A 11 0.02 6.63 9.30
N GLU A 12 -0.78 5.87 10.04
CA GLU A 12 -0.74 4.43 9.99
C GLU A 12 -1.44 3.94 8.73
N VAL A 13 -0.75 3.08 7.99
CA VAL A 13 -1.28 2.41 6.80
C VAL A 13 -1.60 0.99 7.18
N GLN A 14 -2.81 0.54 6.85
CA GLN A 14 -3.26 -0.82 7.07
C GLN A 14 -3.57 -1.45 5.72
N ALA A 15 -3.20 -2.72 5.59
CA ALA A 15 -3.63 -3.53 4.47
C ALA A 15 -4.18 -4.88 4.98
N LEU A 16 -5.16 -5.41 4.25
CA LEU A 16 -5.67 -6.76 4.43
C LEU A 16 -5.67 -7.43 3.06
N VAL A 17 -4.93 -8.53 2.97
CA VAL A 17 -4.93 -9.46 1.85
C VAL A 17 -5.69 -10.70 2.30
N ALA A 18 -6.72 -11.08 1.56
CA ALA A 18 -7.54 -12.24 1.85
C ALA A 18 -7.75 -13.07 0.58
N ALA A 19 -7.83 -14.39 0.73
CA ALA A 19 -8.15 -15.26 -0.40
C ALA A 19 -9.48 -14.83 -1.04
N GLY A 20 -9.45 -14.51 -2.34
CA GLY A 20 -10.64 -14.07 -3.06
C GLY A 20 -11.60 -15.23 -3.27
N SER A 21 -12.89 -15.00 -3.02
CA SER A 21 -13.96 -15.98 -3.22
C SER A 21 -14.83 -15.69 -4.46
N ALA A 22 -14.52 -14.60 -5.18
CA ALA A 22 -15.30 -14.08 -6.29
C ALA A 22 -14.56 -14.26 -7.62
N SER A 23 -15.31 -14.23 -8.73
CA SER A 23 -14.72 -14.29 -10.09
C SER A 23 -13.77 -13.13 -10.39
N TYR A 24 -13.88 -12.02 -9.65
CA TYR A 24 -12.97 -10.89 -9.72
C TYR A 24 -12.55 -10.47 -8.30
N PRO A 25 -11.24 -10.32 -8.03
CA PRO A 25 -10.75 -9.90 -6.73
C PRO A 25 -11.18 -8.46 -6.44
N LYS A 26 -11.58 -8.21 -5.20
CA LYS A 26 -11.88 -6.86 -4.70
C LYS A 26 -10.58 -6.14 -4.42
N ARG A 27 -10.47 -4.89 -4.89
CA ARG A 27 -9.34 -4.01 -4.63
C ARG A 27 -9.90 -2.69 -4.15
N LEU A 28 -9.80 -2.40 -2.85
CA LEU A 28 -10.40 -1.21 -2.25
C LEU A 28 -9.33 -0.36 -1.57
N ALA A 29 -9.34 0.92 -1.90
CA ALA A 29 -8.49 1.94 -1.28
C ALA A 29 -9.35 2.93 -0.46
N ALA A 30 -9.02 3.11 0.81
CA ALA A 30 -9.53 4.17 1.66
C ALA A 30 -8.38 5.10 2.06
N GLY A 31 -8.49 6.38 1.70
CA GLY A 31 -7.47 7.38 2.03
C GLY A 31 -6.30 7.47 1.04
N ILE A 32 -6.26 6.66 -0.01
CA ILE A 32 -5.40 6.83 -1.19
C ILE A 32 -6.23 6.68 -2.47
N ASP A 33 -5.65 7.08 -3.60
CA ASP A 33 -6.25 6.89 -4.91
C ASP A 33 -6.33 5.41 -5.33
N GLN A 34 -7.43 5.03 -5.98
CA GLN A 34 -7.68 3.66 -6.42
C GLN A 34 -6.78 3.24 -7.60
N ALA A 35 -6.46 4.15 -8.52
CA ALA A 35 -5.55 3.86 -9.62
C ALA A 35 -4.11 3.67 -9.12
N ARG A 36 -3.70 4.45 -8.11
CA ARG A 36 -2.43 4.27 -7.40
C ARG A 36 -2.33 2.88 -6.76
N LEU A 37 -3.37 2.42 -6.05
CA LEU A 37 -3.39 1.04 -5.51
C LEU A 37 -3.18 0.00 -6.63
N ASN A 38 -3.91 0.13 -7.75
CA ASN A 38 -3.78 -0.80 -8.86
C ASN A 38 -2.36 -0.81 -9.46
N LEU A 39 -1.72 0.35 -9.54
CA LEU A 39 -0.35 0.50 -10.01
C LEU A 39 0.65 -0.18 -9.06
N LEU A 40 0.53 0.04 -7.75
CA LEU A 40 1.41 -0.58 -6.76
C LEU A 40 1.25 -2.10 -6.74
N LEU A 41 0.04 -2.63 -6.92
CA LEU A 41 -0.20 -4.06 -7.07
C LEU A 41 0.47 -4.64 -8.32
N ALA A 42 0.41 -3.91 -9.45
CA ALA A 42 1.10 -4.31 -10.68
C ALA A 42 2.63 -4.34 -10.50
N ILE A 43 3.20 -3.34 -9.81
CA ILE A 43 4.64 -3.32 -9.47
C ILE A 43 5.00 -4.50 -8.59
N LEU A 44 4.22 -4.76 -7.53
CA LEU A 44 4.43 -5.90 -6.63
C LEU A 44 4.42 -7.24 -7.36
N GLN A 45 3.47 -7.43 -8.27
CA GLN A 45 3.41 -8.65 -9.08
C GLN A 45 4.61 -8.76 -10.03
N ARG A 46 4.98 -7.68 -10.72
CA ARG A 46 6.05 -7.69 -11.73
C ARG A 46 7.46 -7.78 -11.13
N HIS A 47 7.72 -7.02 -10.09
CA HIS A 47 9.06 -6.83 -9.52
C HIS A 47 9.23 -7.52 -8.16
N GLY A 48 8.15 -7.62 -7.37
CA GLY A 48 8.15 -8.28 -6.07
C GLY A 48 7.82 -9.77 -6.11
N GLN A 49 7.42 -10.30 -7.28
CA GLN A 49 6.97 -11.69 -7.48
C GLN A 49 5.86 -12.09 -6.49
N VAL A 50 5.00 -11.12 -6.12
CA VAL A 50 3.89 -11.35 -5.19
C VAL A 50 2.64 -11.71 -5.98
N GLU A 51 2.15 -12.94 -5.78
CA GLU A 51 0.97 -13.45 -6.46
C GLU A 51 -0.32 -13.01 -5.75
N LEU A 52 -0.82 -11.82 -6.09
CA LEU A 52 -2.08 -11.24 -5.57
C LEU A 52 -3.22 -11.28 -6.59
N GLY A 53 -3.05 -12.01 -7.69
CA GLY A 53 -3.97 -11.97 -8.84
C GLY A 53 -5.39 -12.43 -8.51
N THR A 54 -5.52 -13.31 -7.52
CA THR A 54 -6.79 -13.90 -7.07
C THR A 54 -7.23 -13.37 -5.71
N ASP A 55 -6.40 -12.59 -5.03
CA ASP A 55 -6.65 -12.15 -3.66
C ASP A 55 -7.41 -10.83 -3.61
N ASP A 56 -8.32 -10.74 -2.65
CA ASP A 56 -8.93 -9.47 -2.28
C ASP A 56 -7.89 -8.63 -1.52
N VAL A 57 -7.71 -7.37 -1.92
CA VAL A 57 -6.79 -6.43 -1.28
C VAL A 57 -7.54 -5.18 -0.83
N PHE A 58 -7.43 -4.89 0.46
CA PHE A 58 -7.98 -3.69 1.09
C PHE A 58 -6.84 -2.86 1.66
N VAL A 59 -6.83 -1.56 1.40
CA VAL A 59 -5.86 -0.61 1.96
C VAL A 59 -6.61 0.52 2.64
N ASN A 60 -6.19 0.90 3.84
CA ASN A 60 -6.80 1.96 4.64
C ASN A 60 -5.74 2.87 5.26
N MET A 61 -5.91 4.19 5.10
CA MET A 61 -5.20 5.20 5.86
C MET A 61 -5.97 5.49 7.14
N VAL A 62 -5.40 5.11 8.28
CA VAL A 62 -6.08 5.24 9.58
C VAL A 62 -6.30 6.71 9.94
N GLY A 63 -7.41 6.99 10.63
CA GLY A 63 -7.75 8.34 11.08
C GLY A 63 -8.51 9.19 10.06
N GLY A 64 -8.99 8.59 8.95
CA GLY A 64 -9.74 9.30 7.91
C GLY A 64 -8.87 10.21 7.03
N MET A 65 -7.55 10.07 7.14
CA MET A 65 -6.56 10.82 6.39
C MET A 65 -6.64 10.50 4.90
N ARG A 66 -6.41 11.50 4.06
CA ARG A 66 -6.26 11.32 2.61
C ARG A 66 -4.85 11.73 2.21
N VAL A 67 -4.15 10.82 1.53
CA VAL A 67 -2.80 11.07 1.01
C VAL A 67 -2.87 11.01 -0.50
N ALA A 68 -2.59 12.15 -1.13
CA ALA A 68 -2.64 12.29 -2.59
C ALA A 68 -1.26 12.14 -3.25
N ASP A 69 -0.18 12.35 -2.50
CA ASP A 69 1.19 12.30 -3.00
C ASP A 69 1.76 10.88 -3.07
N THR A 70 2.95 10.74 -3.66
CA THR A 70 3.68 9.46 -3.83
C THR A 70 4.45 9.02 -2.58
N SER A 71 4.51 9.82 -1.54
CA SER A 71 5.30 9.49 -0.35
C SER A 71 4.72 8.30 0.45
N ALA A 72 3.45 7.95 0.20
CA ALA A 72 2.75 6.81 0.77
C ALA A 72 2.94 5.48 0.00
N ASP A 73 3.59 5.49 -1.17
CA ASP A 73 3.71 4.29 -2.01
C ASP A 73 4.45 3.16 -1.28
N LEU A 74 5.62 3.45 -0.71
CA LEU A 74 6.40 2.47 0.06
C LEU A 74 5.65 1.95 1.31
N PRO A 75 5.07 2.80 2.19
CA PRO A 75 4.22 2.35 3.30
C PRO A 75 3.08 1.41 2.89
N VAL A 76 2.40 1.72 1.78
CA VAL A 76 1.30 0.89 1.25
C VAL A 76 1.82 -0.47 0.81
N ILE A 77 2.90 -0.51 0.02
CA ILE A 77 3.52 -1.75 -0.43
C ILE A 77 3.96 -2.62 0.76
N LEU A 78 4.62 -2.03 1.75
CA LEU A 78 5.09 -2.77 2.94
C LEU A 78 3.92 -3.35 3.73
N SER A 79 2.82 -2.62 3.85
CA SER A 79 1.61 -3.08 4.53
C SER A 79 0.97 -4.27 3.81
N ILE A 80 0.88 -4.19 2.47
CA ILE A 80 0.35 -5.28 1.63
C ILE A 80 1.22 -6.54 1.76
N ILE A 81 2.55 -6.40 1.66
CA ILE A 81 3.48 -7.53 1.82
C ILE A 81 3.37 -8.15 3.21
N SER A 82 3.29 -7.31 4.26
CA SER A 82 3.13 -7.76 5.64
C SER A 82 1.87 -8.61 5.81
N SER A 83 0.74 -8.16 5.27
CA SER A 83 -0.50 -8.93 5.32
C SER A 83 -0.44 -10.20 4.47
N TRP A 84 0.11 -10.13 3.25
CA TRP A 84 0.22 -11.29 2.35
C TRP A 84 1.13 -12.40 2.93
N LYS A 85 2.22 -12.02 3.61
CA LYS A 85 3.12 -12.96 4.29
C LYS A 85 2.61 -13.46 5.63
N ASP A 86 1.49 -12.93 6.11
CA ASP A 86 1.02 -13.08 7.50
C ASP A 86 2.14 -12.83 8.53
N GLN A 87 2.96 -11.82 8.26
CA GLN A 87 4.11 -11.44 9.09
C GLN A 87 3.97 -10.01 9.53
N ARG A 88 3.89 -9.79 10.85
CA ARG A 88 3.79 -8.45 11.41
C ARG A 88 5.03 -7.63 11.07
N ALA A 89 4.82 -6.42 10.56
CA ALA A 89 5.88 -5.44 10.44
C ALA A 89 6.55 -5.19 11.82
N ARG A 90 7.84 -4.82 11.79
CA ARG A 90 8.60 -4.51 13.01
C ARG A 90 7.91 -3.36 13.74
N GLN A 91 7.78 -3.49 15.06
CA GLN A 91 7.30 -2.39 15.90
C GLN A 91 8.18 -1.15 15.68
N GLN A 92 7.54 0.03 15.55
CA GLN A 92 8.21 1.33 15.32
C GLN A 92 8.83 1.52 13.92
N LEU A 93 8.44 0.71 12.93
CA LEU A 93 8.80 0.98 11.54
C LEU A 93 8.11 2.26 11.04
N VAL A 94 8.90 3.23 10.63
CA VAL A 94 8.43 4.39 9.86
C VAL A 94 9.00 4.29 8.45
N SER A 95 8.14 4.46 7.44
CA SER A 95 8.55 4.46 6.04
C SER A 95 7.90 5.63 5.29
N PHE A 96 8.57 6.02 4.21
CA PHE A 96 8.13 7.00 3.23
C PHE A 96 8.98 6.79 1.98
N GLY A 97 8.43 7.11 0.83
CA GLY A 97 9.13 7.00 -0.44
C GLY A 97 8.17 6.66 -1.56
N GLU A 98 8.49 7.20 -2.73
CA GLU A 98 7.80 6.88 -3.98
C GLU A 98 8.33 5.56 -4.52
N VAL A 99 7.47 4.80 -5.18
CA VAL A 99 7.87 3.57 -5.87
C VAL A 99 7.67 3.76 -7.36
N GLY A 100 8.78 3.75 -8.09
CA GLY A 100 8.79 3.89 -9.53
C GLY A 100 8.30 2.62 -10.24
N LEU A 101 7.89 2.77 -11.50
CA LEU A 101 7.38 1.66 -12.31
C LEU A 101 8.41 0.56 -12.57
N ALA A 102 9.71 0.80 -12.37
CA ALA A 102 10.74 -0.24 -12.46
C ALA A 102 10.98 -0.96 -11.12
N GLY A 103 10.18 -0.65 -10.10
CA GLY A 103 10.26 -1.23 -8.76
C GLY A 103 11.31 -0.57 -7.85
N GLU A 104 11.90 0.55 -8.28
CA GLU A 104 12.85 1.32 -7.51
C GLU A 104 12.15 2.21 -6.47
N VAL A 105 12.79 2.39 -5.31
CA VAL A 105 12.35 3.37 -4.31
C VAL A 105 13.03 4.70 -4.63
N ARG A 106 12.22 5.74 -4.84
CA ARG A 106 12.68 7.10 -5.15
C ARG A 106 12.59 7.98 -3.89
N PRO A 107 13.56 8.92 -3.71
CA PRO A 107 13.57 9.85 -2.59
C PRO A 107 12.43 10.86 -2.63
#